data_AF-A0A9D8D673-F1
#
_entry.id   AF-A0A9D8D673-F1
#
_cell.length_a   1.000
_cell.length_b   1.000
_cell.length_c   1.000
_cell.angle_alpha   90.00
_cell.angle_beta   90.00
_cell.angle_gamma   90.00
#
_symmetry.space_group_name_H-M   'P 1'
#
loop_
_entity.id
_entity.type
_entity.pdbx_description
1 polymer ?
#
loop_
_entity_poly.entity_id
_entity_poly.type
_entity_poly.pdbx_seq_one_letter_code
_entity_poly.pdbx_strand_id
1 'polypeptide(L)'
;DDIAQRRGIDAANINNVWKALARHPAVMEQFAAEMKAAFAPGKLDPMTKELIYLAVSVANQCDYCIASHGAMARAKGMTEEMHEEFMAVVLAAQKGNKIAMAYRVPVDAAFEEM
;
A
#
# COMPACT_ATOMS: atom_id res chain seq x y z
N ASP A 1 -22.36 -7.27 -7.38
CA ASP A 1 -23.16 -7.44 -6.15
C ASP A 1 -22.43 -8.19 -5.04
N ASP A 2 -21.85 -9.35 -5.32
CA ASP A 2 -21.15 -10.17 -4.29
C ASP A 2 -19.99 -9.44 -3.55
N ILE A 3 -19.17 -8.66 -4.25
CA ILE A 3 -18.07 -7.90 -3.60
C ILE A 3 -18.58 -6.82 -2.63
N ALA A 4 -19.65 -6.11 -2.99
CA ALA A 4 -20.24 -5.07 -2.16
C ALA A 4 -20.69 -5.67 -0.82
N GLN A 5 -21.41 -6.79 -0.92
CA GLN A 5 -21.93 -7.55 0.20
C GLN A 5 -20.81 -8.12 1.09
N ARG A 6 -19.79 -8.77 0.49
CA ARG A 6 -18.62 -9.29 1.24
C ARG A 6 -17.82 -8.20 1.96
N ARG A 7 -17.90 -6.95 1.49
CA ARG A 7 -17.19 -5.80 2.06
C ARG A 7 -18.05 -4.94 2.98
N GLY A 8 -19.35 -5.21 3.07
CA GLY A 8 -20.28 -4.39 3.85
C GLY A 8 -20.37 -2.94 3.36
N ILE A 9 -20.16 -2.71 2.06
CA ILE A 9 -20.26 -1.38 1.44
C ILE A 9 -21.36 -1.37 0.38
N ASP A 10 -21.95 -0.19 0.14
CA ASP A 10 -22.84 0.00 -1.01
C ASP A 10 -22.09 -0.33 -2.30
N ALA A 11 -22.73 -1.04 -3.23
CA ALA A 11 -22.19 -1.32 -4.55
C ALA A 11 -21.81 -0.04 -5.32
N ALA A 12 -22.53 1.07 -5.07
CA ALA A 12 -22.20 2.39 -5.61
C ALA A 12 -20.81 2.88 -5.14
N ASN A 13 -20.39 2.47 -3.95
CA ASN A 13 -19.12 2.86 -3.32
C ASN A 13 -17.96 1.89 -3.64
N ILE A 14 -18.17 0.88 -4.49
CA ILE A 14 -17.06 0.07 -5.01
C ILE A 14 -16.16 0.98 -5.88
N ASN A 15 -14.88 1.04 -5.51
CA ASN A 15 -13.91 1.84 -6.24
C ASN A 15 -13.60 1.27 -7.65
N ASN A 16 -13.02 2.09 -8.52
CA ASN A 16 -12.87 1.77 -9.94
C ASN A 16 -11.90 0.62 -10.24
N VAL A 17 -10.90 0.36 -9.37
CA VAL A 17 -9.99 -0.80 -9.54
C VAL A 17 -10.76 -2.12 -9.43
N TRP A 18 -11.67 -2.24 -8.46
CA TRP A 18 -12.49 -3.46 -8.33
C TRP A 18 -13.48 -3.60 -9.50
N LYS A 19 -14.03 -2.50 -10.00
CA LYS A 19 -14.87 -2.49 -11.22
C LYS A 19 -14.08 -2.92 -12.46
N ALA A 20 -12.82 -2.51 -12.58
CA ALA A 20 -11.94 -2.93 -13.67
C ALA A 20 -11.61 -4.43 -13.58
N LEU A 21 -11.25 -4.92 -12.38
CA LEU A 21 -10.97 -6.34 -12.14
C LEU A 21 -12.19 -7.23 -12.36
N ALA A 22 -13.42 -6.73 -12.12
CA ALA A 22 -14.65 -7.47 -12.36
C ALA A 22 -14.85 -7.93 -13.82
N ARG A 23 -14.10 -7.35 -14.78
CA ARG A 23 -14.04 -7.84 -16.16
C ARG A 23 -13.38 -9.23 -16.28
N HIS A 24 -12.59 -9.64 -15.29
CA HIS A 24 -11.95 -10.94 -15.17
C HIS A 24 -12.19 -11.55 -13.77
N PRO A 25 -13.36 -12.18 -13.54
CA PRO A 25 -13.80 -12.60 -12.21
C PRO A 25 -12.81 -13.51 -11.47
N ALA A 26 -12.18 -14.47 -12.14
CA ALA A 26 -11.21 -15.37 -11.50
C ALA A 26 -9.98 -14.61 -10.96
N VAL A 27 -9.45 -13.64 -11.72
CA VAL A 27 -8.31 -12.80 -11.31
C VAL A 27 -8.72 -11.90 -10.14
N MET A 28 -9.92 -11.33 -10.22
CA MET A 28 -10.47 -10.50 -9.15
C MET A 28 -10.64 -11.26 -7.83
N GLU A 29 -11.12 -12.51 -7.86
CA GLU A 29 -11.27 -13.34 -6.67
C GLU A 29 -9.92 -13.69 -6.04
N GLN A 30 -8.92 -14.03 -6.87
CA GLN A 30 -7.55 -14.28 -6.40
C GLN A 30 -6.97 -13.04 -5.71
N PHE A 31 -7.06 -11.88 -6.36
CA PHE A 31 -6.58 -10.63 -5.78
C PHE A 31 -7.36 -10.23 -4.52
N ALA A 32 -8.67 -10.47 -4.47
CA ALA A 32 -9.46 -10.24 -3.26
C ALA A 32 -9.01 -11.14 -2.09
N ALA A 33 -8.69 -12.41 -2.35
CA ALA A 33 -8.18 -13.33 -1.35
C ALA A 33 -6.80 -12.89 -0.85
N GLU A 34 -5.90 -12.48 -1.75
CA GLU A 34 -4.59 -11.93 -1.42
C GLU A 34 -4.70 -10.69 -0.53
N MET A 35 -5.50 -9.70 -0.94
CA MET A 35 -5.71 -8.47 -0.16
C MET A 35 -6.29 -8.78 1.22
N LYS A 36 -7.24 -9.71 1.33
CA LYS A 36 -7.82 -10.13 2.61
C LYS A 36 -6.76 -10.76 3.51
N ALA A 37 -5.92 -11.65 2.96
CA ALA A 37 -4.86 -12.31 3.72
C ALA A 37 -3.78 -11.30 4.18
N ALA A 38 -3.32 -10.44 3.26
CA ALA A 38 -2.30 -9.44 3.54
C ALA A 38 -2.74 -8.41 4.60
N PHE A 39 -4.02 -8.01 4.60
CA PHE A 39 -4.57 -7.03 5.54
C PHE A 39 -5.25 -7.65 6.78
N ALA A 40 -5.27 -8.97 6.92
CA ALA A 40 -5.81 -9.62 8.12
C ALA A 40 -5.09 -9.16 9.41
N PRO A 41 -5.74 -9.17 10.60
CA PRO A 41 -5.08 -8.84 11.86
C PRO A 41 -3.82 -9.69 12.08
N GLY A 42 -2.76 -9.08 12.60
CA GLY A 42 -1.48 -9.76 12.79
C GLY A 42 -0.50 -8.90 13.59
N LYS A 43 0.80 -9.17 13.40
CA LYS A 43 1.88 -8.46 14.12
C LYS A 43 2.03 -7.00 13.69
N LEU A 44 1.70 -6.69 12.42
CA LEU A 44 1.56 -5.33 11.95
C LEU A 44 0.11 -4.90 12.11
N ASP A 45 -0.10 -3.76 12.75
CA ASP A 45 -1.43 -3.18 12.91
C ASP A 45 -1.97 -2.63 11.56
N PRO A 46 -3.29 -2.38 11.45
CA PRO A 46 -3.91 -1.95 10.20
C PRO A 46 -3.40 -0.62 9.64
N MET A 47 -2.93 0.31 10.48
CA MET A 47 -2.35 1.59 10.05
C MET A 47 -1.01 1.33 9.38
N THR A 48 -0.13 0.59 10.05
CA THR A 48 1.20 0.25 9.54
C THR A 48 1.11 -0.42 8.16
N LYS A 49 0.14 -1.31 7.95
CA LYS A 49 -0.09 -1.94 6.64
C LYS A 49 -0.49 -0.96 5.54
N GLU A 50 -1.33 0.04 5.84
CA GLU A 50 -1.65 1.09 4.85
C GLU A 50 -0.47 1.98 4.54
N LEU A 51 0.33 2.36 5.55
CA LEU A 51 1.52 3.19 5.32
C LEU A 51 2.52 2.47 4.41
N ILE A 52 2.74 1.16 4.60
CA ILE A 52 3.56 0.35 3.68
C ILE A 52 2.97 0.38 2.27
N TYR A 53 1.67 0.13 2.11
CA TYR A 53 1.03 0.12 0.79
C TYR A 53 1.11 1.49 0.11
N LEU A 54 0.89 2.57 0.87
CA LEU A 54 1.00 3.93 0.41
C LEU A 54 2.43 4.27 -0.01
N ALA A 55 3.45 3.82 0.74
CA ALA A 55 4.85 4.07 0.41
C ALA A 55 5.22 3.42 -0.93
N VAL A 56 4.79 2.16 -1.14
CA VAL A 56 4.96 1.46 -2.41
C VAL A 56 4.19 2.16 -3.53
N SER A 57 2.99 2.67 -3.25
CA SER A 57 2.17 3.41 -4.23
C SER A 57 2.85 4.71 -4.69
N VAL A 58 3.46 5.46 -3.76
CA VAL A 58 4.27 6.66 -4.05
C VAL A 58 5.52 6.28 -4.83
N ALA A 59 6.23 5.22 -4.42
CA ALA A 59 7.41 4.74 -5.13
C ALA A 59 7.11 4.31 -6.58
N ASN A 60 5.94 3.71 -6.80
CA ASN A 60 5.46 3.30 -8.12
C ASN A 60 4.71 4.40 -8.88
N GLN A 61 4.61 5.61 -8.32
CA GLN A 61 3.98 6.78 -8.95
C GLN A 61 2.53 6.50 -9.39
N CYS A 62 1.78 5.73 -8.61
CA CYS A 62 0.38 5.40 -8.91
C CYS A 62 -0.57 6.40 -8.25
N ASP A 63 -0.98 7.46 -8.95
CA ASP A 63 -1.89 8.50 -8.43
C ASP A 63 -3.18 7.94 -7.82
N TYR A 64 -3.80 6.96 -8.51
CA TYR A 64 -5.00 6.31 -8.02
C TYR A 64 -4.76 5.59 -6.68
N CYS A 65 -3.65 4.87 -6.58
CA CYS A 65 -3.28 4.10 -5.39
C CYS A 65 -2.89 5.02 -4.23
N ILE A 66 -2.17 6.11 -4.53
CA ILE A 66 -1.81 7.15 -3.55
C ILE A 66 -3.09 7.75 -2.96
N ALA A 67 -4.07 8.12 -3.80
CA ALA A 67 -5.34 8.65 -3.34
C ALA A 67 -6.12 7.62 -2.51
N SER A 68 -6.26 6.38 -3.01
CA SER A 68 -7.07 5.37 -2.31
C SER A 68 -6.47 4.95 -0.98
N HIS A 69 -5.17 4.64 -0.93
CA HIS A 69 -4.50 4.20 0.29
C HIS A 69 -4.24 5.37 1.25
N GLY A 70 -4.04 6.58 0.75
CA GLY A 70 -4.03 7.79 1.58
C GLY A 70 -5.36 8.05 2.27
N ALA A 71 -6.50 7.78 1.60
CA ALA A 71 -7.81 7.86 2.24
C ALA A 71 -8.02 6.74 3.29
N MET A 72 -7.59 5.51 3.00
CA MET A 72 -7.69 4.40 3.95
C MET A 72 -6.80 4.57 5.18
N ALA A 73 -5.60 5.12 5.01
CA ALA A 73 -4.72 5.48 6.12
C ALA A 73 -5.37 6.57 7.00
N ARG A 74 -5.92 7.64 6.41
CA ARG A 74 -6.66 8.67 7.17
C ARG A 74 -7.86 8.08 7.92
N ALA A 75 -8.63 7.19 7.29
CA ALA A 75 -9.75 6.49 7.93
C ALA A 75 -9.32 5.62 9.13
N LYS A 76 -8.04 5.23 9.21
CA LYS A 76 -7.45 4.50 10.33
C LYS A 76 -6.76 5.39 11.36
N GLY A 77 -6.84 6.72 11.21
CA GLY A 77 -6.31 7.70 12.17
C GLY A 77 -5.01 8.39 11.77
N MET A 78 -4.60 8.34 10.49
CA MET A 78 -3.39 9.04 10.05
C MET A 78 -3.66 10.55 10.11
N THR A 79 -2.89 11.26 10.94
CA THR A 79 -2.94 12.71 11.03
C THR A 79 -2.16 13.35 9.89
N GLU A 80 -2.33 14.66 9.69
CA GLU A 80 -1.54 15.37 8.70
C GLU A 80 -0.05 15.43 9.11
N GLU A 81 0.26 15.56 10.41
CA GLU A 81 1.64 15.47 10.90
C GLU A 81 2.27 14.10 10.61
N MET A 82 1.52 13.01 10.82
CA MET A 82 1.98 11.66 10.46
C MET A 82 2.22 11.54 8.95
N HIS A 83 1.36 12.14 8.13
CA HIS A 83 1.50 12.12 6.68
C HIS A 83 2.74 12.89 6.21
N GLU A 84 3.04 14.04 6.82
CA GLU A 84 4.26 14.81 6.54
C GLU A 84 5.52 14.02 6.90
N GLU A 85 5.57 13.43 8.09
CA GLU A 85 6.68 12.57 8.53
C GLU A 85 6.83 11.36 7.60
N PHE A 86 5.73 10.70 7.28
CA PHE A 86 5.69 9.57 6.35
C PHE A 86 6.27 9.95 4.98
N MET A 87 5.86 11.09 4.40
CA MET A 87 6.37 11.54 3.11
C MET A 87 7.86 11.87 3.18
N ALA A 88 8.34 12.45 4.28
CA ALA A 88 9.77 12.68 4.48
C ALA A 88 10.58 11.36 4.46
N VAL A 89 10.08 10.30 5.11
CA VAL A 89 10.69 8.96 5.09
C VAL A 89 10.71 8.38 3.66
N VAL A 90 9.58 8.46 2.94
CA VAL A 90 9.49 7.95 1.56
C VAL A 90 10.48 8.66 0.64
N LEU A 91 10.57 9.99 0.72
CA LEU A 91 11.51 10.77 -0.08
C LEU A 91 12.98 10.45 0.26
N ALA A 92 13.29 10.29 1.55
CA ALA A 92 14.62 9.90 1.99
C ALA A 92 15.01 8.52 1.45
N ALA A 93 14.10 7.54 1.54
CA ALA A 93 14.31 6.20 1.00
C ALA A 93 14.51 6.21 -0.52
N GLN A 94 13.67 6.93 -1.27
CA GLN A 94 13.82 7.06 -2.72
C GLN A 94 15.18 7.66 -3.11
N LYS A 95 15.64 8.69 -2.40
CA LYS A 95 16.95 9.30 -2.63
C LYS A 95 18.09 8.34 -2.28
N GLY A 96 18.03 7.70 -1.13
CA GLY A 96 19.02 6.72 -0.66
C GLY A 96 19.18 5.56 -1.65
N ASN A 97 18.06 4.97 -2.09
CA ASN A 97 18.05 3.88 -3.06
C ASN A 97 18.73 4.30 -4.38
N LYS A 98 18.41 5.50 -4.90
CA LYS A 98 19.03 6.02 -6.13
C LYS A 98 20.53 6.24 -5.98
N ILE A 99 21.00 6.73 -4.83
CA ILE A 99 22.42 6.89 -4.53
C ILE A 99 23.12 5.53 -4.55
N ALA A 100 22.59 4.55 -3.79
CA ALA A 100 23.17 3.21 -3.71
C ALA A 100 23.25 2.54 -5.10
N MET A 101 22.18 2.65 -5.90
CA MET A 101 22.14 2.15 -7.28
C MET A 101 23.14 2.86 -8.19
N ALA A 102 23.20 4.19 -8.16
CA ALA A 102 24.06 4.99 -9.04
C ALA A 102 25.54 4.69 -8.81
N TYR A 103 25.96 4.53 -7.55
CA TYR A 103 27.33 4.21 -7.19
C TYR A 103 27.63 2.70 -7.17
N ARG A 104 26.62 1.84 -7.37
CA ARG A 104 26.73 0.37 -7.27
C ARG A 104 27.35 -0.08 -5.94
N VAL A 105 26.84 0.48 -4.85
CA VAL A 105 27.33 0.19 -3.49
C VAL A 105 27.18 -1.31 -3.20
N PRO A 106 28.25 -2.03 -2.81
CA PRO A 106 28.14 -3.43 -2.42
C PRO A 106 27.38 -3.56 -1.09
N VAL A 107 26.71 -4.69 -0.87
CA VAL A 107 26.10 -4.99 0.42
C VAL A 107 27.21 -5.22 1.45
N ASP A 108 27.17 -4.48 2.55
CA ASP A 108 28.14 -4.62 3.64
C ASP A 108 27.97 -5.98 4.34
N ALA A 109 29.08 -6.72 4.50
CA ALA A 109 29.08 -8.03 5.18
C ALA A 109 28.56 -7.96 6.63
N ALA A 110 28.74 -6.81 7.29
CA ALA A 110 28.23 -6.59 8.64
C ALA A 110 26.71 -6.75 8.75
N PHE A 111 25.94 -6.57 7.67
CA PHE A 111 24.49 -6.77 7.68
C PHE A 111 24.06 -8.24 7.71
N GLU A 112 24.93 -9.18 7.33
CA GLU A 112 24.65 -10.62 7.38
C GLU A 112 24.86 -11.20 8.79
N GLU A 113 25.55 -10.47 9.66
CA GLU A 113 25.92 -10.89 11.02
C GLU A 113 25.02 -10.28 12.12
N MET A 114 24.06 -9.41 11.76
CA MET A 114 23.09 -8.80 12.67
C MET A 114 21.84 -9.67 12.86
#